data_AF-A0A5E4KDX5-F1
#
_entry.id   AF-A0A5E4KDX5-F1
#
_cell.length_a   1.000
_cell.length_b   1.000
_cell.length_c   1.000
_cell.angle_alpha   90.00
_cell.angle_beta   90.00
_cell.angle_gamma   90.00
#
_symmetry.space_group_name_H-M   'P 1'
#
loop_
_entity.id
_entity.type
_entity.pdbx_description
1 polymer ?
#
loop_
_entity_poly.entity_id
_entity_poly.type
_entity_poly.pdbx_seq_one_letter_code
_entity_poly.pdbx_strand_id
1 'polypeptide(L)'
;MKQKIRKVGNSMGIIIPRYMLQEMGMPEVVDISLTEGSLLISPLDSKIIRRKPRDEDETTGLYSLMKANIERNIKKGKVRWVNEREMERTIC
;
A
#
# COMPACT_ATOMS: atom_id res chain seq x y z
N MET A 1 -2.32 15.42 16.31
CA MET A 1 -2.45 16.80 15.77
C MET A 1 -3.90 17.25 15.93
N LYS A 2 -4.18 18.50 16.32
CA LYS A 2 -5.55 19.04 16.30
C LYS A 2 -5.75 19.84 15.02
N GLN A 3 -6.72 19.44 14.20
CA GLN A 3 -7.14 20.17 13.01
C GLN A 3 -8.62 20.54 13.14
N LYS A 4 -9.01 21.67 12.56
CA LYS A 4 -10.42 22.08 12.50
C LYS A 4 -11.01 21.65 11.17
N ILE A 5 -12.23 21.14 11.19
CA ILE A 5 -13.03 20.95 9.98
C ILE A 5 -13.41 22.33 9.46
N ARG A 6 -13.20 22.57 8.16
CA ARG A 6 -13.49 23.85 7.50
C ARG A 6 -14.35 23.62 6.28
N LYS A 7 -15.15 24.61 5.92
CA LYS A 7 -15.89 24.61 4.65
C LYS A 7 -14.92 24.86 3.50
N VAL A 8 -14.91 23.98 2.51
CA VAL A 8 -14.14 24.09 1.26
C VAL A 8 -15.14 24.01 0.11
N GLY A 9 -15.47 25.16 -0.47
CA GLY A 9 -16.58 25.26 -1.43
C GLY A 9 -17.90 24.81 -0.80
N ASN A 10 -18.52 23.78 -1.36
CA ASN A 10 -19.77 23.18 -0.86
C ASN A 10 -19.55 21.95 0.03
N SER A 11 -18.30 21.62 0.35
CA SER A 11 -17.95 20.44 1.14
C SER A 11 -17.31 20.83 2.47
N MET A 12 -17.29 19.88 3.41
CA MET A 12 -16.48 19.98 4.62
C MET A 12 -15.16 19.26 4.38
N GLY A 13 -14.06 19.86 4.80
CA GLY A 13 -12.72 19.32 4.60
C GLY A 13 -11.80 19.58 5.78
N ILE A 14 -10.70 18.85 5.79
CA ILE A 14 -9.57 19.05 6.70
C ILE A 14 -8.34 19.30 5.82
N ILE A 15 -7.49 20.24 6.23
CA ILE A 15 -6.24 20.51 5.53
C ILE A 15 -5.19 19.54 6.06
N ILE A 16 -4.67 18.67 5.18
CA ILE A 16 -3.56 17.77 5.50
C ILE A 16 -2.25 18.55 5.32
N PRO A 17 -1.40 18.63 6.35
CA PRO A 17 -0.09 19.26 6.23
C PRO A 17 0.80 18.60 5.20
N ARG A 18 1.62 19.41 4.51
CA ARG A 18 2.51 18.92 3.44
C ARG A 18 3.46 17.81 3.88
N TYR A 19 3.98 17.86 5.10
CA TYR A 19 4.91 16.83 5.60
C TYR A 19 4.25 15.45 5.71
N MET A 20 2.96 15.37 6.11
CA MET A 20 2.21 14.12 6.15
C MET A 20 1.99 13.56 4.74
N LEU A 21 1.67 14.43 3.78
CA LEU A 21 1.56 14.02 2.38
C LEU A 21 2.89 13.48 1.85
N GLN A 22 4.02 14.08 2.23
CA GLN A 22 5.36 13.60 1.84
C GLN A 22 5.67 12.21 2.42
N GLU A 23 5.33 11.97 3.68
CA GLU A 23 5.47 10.64 4.31
C GLU A 23 4.61 9.58 3.61
N MET A 24 3.44 9.96 3.11
CA MET A 24 2.56 9.10 2.30
C MET A 24 3.02 8.95 0.83
N GLY A 25 4.11 9.61 0.42
CA GLY A 25 4.63 9.56 -0.95
C GLY A 25 3.96 10.53 -1.93
N MET A 26 3.33 11.60 -1.44
CA MET A 26 2.55 12.59 -2.20
C MET A 26 1.48 11.94 -3.08
N PRO A 27 0.53 11.19 -2.49
CA PRO A 27 -0.48 10.51 -3.27
C PRO A 27 -1.45 11.51 -3.90
N GLU A 28 -1.77 11.30 -5.18
CA GLU A 28 -2.79 12.06 -5.90
C GLU A 28 -4.20 11.56 -5.55
N VAL A 29 -4.33 10.26 -5.26
CA VAL A 29 -5.60 9.60 -4.94
C VAL A 29 -5.47 8.82 -3.64
N VAL A 30 -6.46 8.97 -2.76
CA VAL A 30 -6.54 8.28 -1.48
C VAL A 30 -7.87 7.55 -1.36
N ASP A 31 -7.82 6.38 -0.74
CA ASP A 31 -8.99 5.69 -0.20
C ASP A 31 -9.31 6.26 1.19
N ILE A 32 -10.61 6.40 1.47
CA ILE A 32 -11.12 6.95 2.73
C ILE A 32 -12.14 5.96 3.29
N SER A 33 -11.83 5.39 4.45
CA SER A 33 -12.71 4.45 5.15
C SER A 33 -12.98 4.88 6.58
N LEU A 34 -14.16 4.56 7.10
CA LEU A 34 -14.53 4.79 8.49
C LEU A 34 -14.36 3.49 9.26
N THR A 35 -13.49 3.49 10.27
CA THR A 35 -13.17 2.32 11.10
C THR A 35 -13.22 2.73 12.57
N GLU A 36 -14.11 2.12 13.35
CA GLU A 36 -14.19 2.29 14.82
C GLU A 36 -14.22 3.76 15.30
N GLY A 37 -14.97 4.62 14.59
CA GLY A 37 -15.06 6.05 14.91
C GLY A 37 -13.85 6.88 14.47
N SER A 38 -12.89 6.26 13.78
CA SER A 38 -11.73 6.91 13.16
C SER A 38 -11.88 6.93 11.64
N LEU A 39 -11.37 7.99 11.01
CA LEU A 39 -11.32 8.11 9.56
C LEU A 39 -9.91 7.71 9.10
N LEU A 40 -9.82 6.58 8.41
CA LEU A 40 -8.57 6.05 7.85
C LEU A 40 -8.43 6.56 6.42
N ILE A 41 -7.29 7.19 6.14
CA ILE A 41 -6.93 7.69 4.81
C ILE A 41 -5.68 6.95 4.37
N SER A 42 -5.75 6.23 3.26
CA SER A 42 -4.63 5.47 2.70
C SER A 42 -4.45 5.79 1.22
N PRO A 43 -3.23 5.85 0.68
CA PRO A 43 -3.02 6.06 -0.75
C PRO A 43 -3.64 4.91 -1.57
N LEU A 44 -4.45 5.23 -2.58
CA LEU A 44 -5.14 4.23 -3.41
C LEU A 44 -4.16 3.55 -4.37
N ASP A 45 -3.34 4.36 -5.03
CA ASP A 45 -2.25 3.95 -5.90
C ASP A 45 -0.94 4.45 -5.33
N SER A 46 -0.53 3.88 -4.19
CA SER A 46 0.91 3.76 -4.01
C SER A 46 1.37 2.79 -5.10
N LYS A 47 1.75 3.32 -6.29
CA LYS A 47 2.86 2.70 -7.02
C LYS A 47 3.87 2.46 -5.92
N ILE A 48 4.08 1.20 -5.55
CA ILE A 48 5.17 0.82 -4.67
C ILE A 48 6.37 1.36 -5.42
N ILE A 49 6.83 2.56 -5.04
CA ILE A 49 8.07 3.10 -5.56
C ILE A 49 9.06 2.13 -4.99
N ARG A 50 9.41 1.12 -5.79
CA ARG A 50 10.44 0.13 -5.49
C ARG A 50 11.73 0.92 -5.36
N ARG A 51 11.95 1.52 -4.19
CA ARG A 51 13.25 2.03 -3.81
C ARG A 51 14.09 0.81 -3.49
N LYS A 52 15.37 0.89 -3.82
CA LYS A 52 16.33 -0.10 -3.36
C LYS A 52 16.22 -0.12 -1.82
N PRO A 53 16.10 -1.30 -1.18
CA PRO A 53 16.10 -1.40 0.27
C PRO A 53 17.27 -0.61 0.85
N ARG A 54 17.01 0.18 1.89
CA ARG A 54 18.00 1.07 2.50
C ARG A 54 18.91 0.33 3.48
N ASP A 55 18.41 -0.73 4.11
CA ASP A 55 19.07 -1.54 5.12
C ASP A 55 18.64 -3.03 5.05
N GLU A 56 19.30 -3.86 5.86
CA GLU A 56 19.05 -5.31 5.93
C GLU A 56 17.64 -5.65 6.44
N ASP A 57 17.08 -4.86 7.34
CA ASP A 57 15.73 -5.04 7.87
C ASP A 57 14.68 -4.84 6.77
N GLU A 58 14.81 -3.78 5.96
CA GLU A 58 13.97 -3.53 4.79
C GLU A 58 14.10 -4.65 3.75
N THR A 59 15.31 -5.18 3.51
CA THR A 59 15.48 -6.32 2.58
C THR A 59 14.73 -7.56 3.08
N THR A 60 14.86 -7.87 4.37
CA THR A 60 14.23 -9.05 4.98
C THR A 60 12.70 -8.92 4.98
N GLY A 61 12.18 -7.73 5.28
CA GLY A 61 10.75 -7.42 5.17
C GLY A 61 10.22 -7.59 3.75
N LEU A 62 10.97 -7.09 2.75
CA LEU A 62 10.60 -7.24 1.33
C LEU A 62 10.56 -8.71 0.89
N TYR A 63 11.58 -9.49 1.26
CA TYR A 63 11.61 -10.93 0.96
C TYR A 63 10.45 -11.67 1.63
N SER A 64 10.12 -11.32 2.86
CA SER A 64 8.99 -11.90 3.61
C SER A 64 7.65 -11.62 2.91
N LEU A 65 7.43 -10.38 2.48
CA LEU A 65 6.23 -9.98 1.73
C LEU A 65 6.15 -10.66 0.36
N MET A 66 7.28 -10.76 -0.35
CA MET A 66 7.34 -11.44 -1.65
C MET A 66 7.00 -12.92 -1.50
N LYS A 67 7.59 -13.60 -0.51
CA LYS A 67 7.33 -15.00 -0.18
C LYS A 67 5.86 -15.23 0.15
N ALA A 68 5.29 -14.42 1.04
CA ALA A 68 3.87 -14.52 1.42
C ALA A 68 2.92 -14.33 0.22
N ASN A 69 3.25 -13.44 -0.70
CA ASN A 69 2.45 -13.24 -1.92
C ASN A 69 2.53 -14.43 -2.88
N ILE A 70 3.72 -15.03 -3.05
CA ILE A 70 3.92 -16.24 -3.85
C ILE A 70 3.11 -17.39 -3.26
N GLU A 71 3.26 -17.67 -1.96
CA GLU A 71 2.55 -18.74 -1.25
C GLU A 71 1.02 -18.57 -1.35
N ARG A 72 0.53 -17.33 -1.19
CA ARG A 72 -0.90 -17.02 -1.35
C ARG A 72 -1.40 -17.33 -2.75
N ASN A 73 -0.62 -17.03 -3.78
CA ASN A 73 -1.00 -17.29 -5.18
C ASN A 73 -0.93 -18.77 -5.54
N ILE A 74 0.03 -19.51 -4.98
CA ILE A 74 0.10 -20.97 -5.08
C ILE A 74 -1.14 -21.61 -4.44
N LYS A 75 -1.50 -21.19 -3.22
CA LYS A 75 -2.70 -21.68 -2.51
C LYS A 75 -3.99 -21.41 -3.29
N LYS A 76 -4.04 -20.32 -4.06
CA LYS A 76 -5.18 -19.96 -4.93
C LYS A 76 -5.14 -20.67 -6.29
N GLY A 77 -4.15 -21.53 -6.58
CA GLY A 77 -4.00 -22.21 -7.86
C GLY A 77 -3.64 -21.30 -9.04
N LYS A 78 -3.26 -20.04 -8.76
CA LYS A 78 -2.91 -19.06 -9.81
C LYS A 78 -1.50 -19.24 -10.34
N VAL A 79 -0.62 -19.85 -9.56
CA VAL A 79 0.80 -20.03 -9.89
C VAL A 79 1.24 -21.41 -9.39
N ARG A 80 2.08 -22.10 -10.15
CA ARG A 80 2.72 -23.36 -9.74
C ARG A 80 4.22 -23.35 -10.05
N TRP A 81 5.01 -24.00 -9.22
CA TRP A 81 6.41 -24.27 -9.54
C TRP A 81 6.48 -25.38 -10.60
N VAL A 82 7.28 -25.16 -11.63
CA VAL A 82 7.60 -26.17 -12.66
C VAL A 82 8.91 -26.88 -12.31
N ASN A 83 9.87 -26.13 -11.78
CA ASN A 83 11.13 -26.63 -11.25
C ASN A 83 11.66 -25.67 -10.16
N GLU A 84 12.93 -25.82 -9.75
CA GLU A 84 13.55 -25.01 -8.70
C GLU A 84 13.73 -23.52 -9.04
N ARG A 85 13.60 -23.13 -10.31
CA ARG A 85 13.86 -21.76 -10.79
C ARG A 85 12.73 -21.15 -11.62
N GLU A 86 11.76 -21.95 -12.06
CA GLU A 86 10.71 -21.56 -13.00
C GLU A 86 9.32 -21.78 -12.39
N MET A 87 8.48 -20.76 -12.52
CA MET A 87 7.06 -20.80 -12.17
C MET A 87 6.19 -20.58 -13.40
N GLU A 88 5.10 -21.33 -13.49
CA GLU A 88 4.01 -21.11 -14.43
C GLU A 88 2.85 -20.38 -13.76
N ARG A 89 2.26 -19.44 -14.48
CA ARG A 89 1.07 -18.70 -14.05
C ARG A 89 -0.13 -19.13 -14.86
N THR A 90 -1.19 -19.54 -14.17
CA THR A 90 -2.49 -19.83 -14.79
C THR A 90 -3.20 -18.49 -15.04
N ILE A 91 -3.32 -18.10 -16.31
CA ILE A 91 -4.14 -16.95 -16.72
C ILE A 91 -5.54 -17.51 -17.00
N CYS A 92 -6.46 -17.32 -16.05
CA CYS A 92 -7.89 -17.47 -16.32
C CYS A 92 -8.45 -16.18 -16.89
#